data_AF-A0A969N998-F1
#
_entry.id   AF-A0A969N998-F1
#
_cell.length_a   1.000
_cell.length_b   1.000
_cell.length_c   1.000
_cell.angle_alpha   90.00
_cell.angle_beta   90.00
_cell.angle_gamma   90.00
#
_symmetry.space_group_name_H-M   'P 1'
#
loop_
_entity.id
_entity.type
_entity.pdbx_description
1 polymer ?
#
loop_
_entity_poly.entity_id
_entity_poly.type
_entity_poly.pdbx_seq_one_letter_code
_entity_poly.pdbx_strand_id
1 'polypeptide(L)' 'MKSSPFSDFRHGQRLHEMVRRFAEHPGDSVPQVSKSASATQSIYRFWANPSVKPKQILASPL' A
#
# COMPACT_ATOMS: atom_id res chain seq x y z
N MET A 1 15.19 2.88 -16.22
CA MET A 1 14.37 2.23 -15.16
C MET A 1 14.01 3.30 -14.13
N LYS A 2 12.73 3.56 -13.84
CA LYS A 2 12.37 4.43 -12.70
C LYS A 2 12.86 3.72 -11.43
N SER A 3 13.77 4.36 -10.70
CA SER A 3 14.21 3.85 -9.40
C SER A 3 12.98 3.77 -8.49
N SER A 4 12.67 2.60 -7.95
CA SER A 4 11.62 2.46 -6.95
C SER A 4 11.92 3.43 -5.80
N PRO A 5 10.95 4.26 -5.35
CA PRO A 5 11.16 5.12 -4.20
C PRO A 5 11.33 4.32 -2.91
N PHE A 6 10.91 3.04 -2.90
CA PHE A 6 11.10 2.11 -1.80
C PHE A 6 12.42 1.36 -1.92
N SER A 7 13.10 1.18 -0.78
CA SER A 7 14.29 0.32 -0.67
C SER A 7 14.01 -1.15 -0.93
N ASP A 8 12.80 -1.61 -0.59
CA ASP A 8 12.28 -2.94 -0.93
C ASP A 8 11.19 -2.80 -2.01
N PHE A 9 11.42 -3.40 -3.18
CA PHE A 9 10.48 -3.32 -4.31
C PHE A 9 9.09 -3.89 -3.98
N ARG A 10 9.00 -4.83 -3.01
CA ARG A 10 7.74 -5.43 -2.56
C ARG A 10 6.82 -4.39 -1.92
N HIS A 11 7.38 -3.32 -1.36
CA HIS A 11 6.58 -2.20 -0.85
C HIS A 11 5.88 -1.44 -1.98
N GLY A 12 6.54 -1.26 -3.12
CA GLY A 12 5.93 -0.64 -4.30
C GLY A 12 4.78 -1.49 -4.85
N GLN A 13 5.00 -2.80 -5.01
CA GLN A 13 3.95 -3.73 -5.44
C GLN A 13 2.75 -3.73 -4.51
N ARG A 14 2.99 -3.71 -3.19
CA ARG A 14 1.91 -3.65 -2.19
C ARG A 14 1.15 -2.33 -2.26
N LEU A 15 1.84 -1.21 -2.45
CA LEU A 15 1.19 0.09 -2.60
C LEU A 15 0.28 0.11 -3.83
N HIS A 16 0.75 -0.38 -4.98
CA HIS A 16 -0.06 -0.48 -6.20
C HIS A 16 -1.32 -1.29 -5.99
N GLU A 17 -1.20 -2.50 -5.45
CA GLU A 17 -2.37 -3.35 -5.22
C GLU A 17 -3.34 -2.72 -4.22
N MET A 18 -2.82 -2.07 -3.18
CA MET A 18 -3.62 -1.36 -2.18
C MET A 18 -4.41 -0.20 -2.81
N VAL A 19 -3.74 0.65 -3.59
CA VAL A 19 -4.37 1.79 -4.27
C VAL A 19 -5.42 1.32 -5.26
N ARG A 20 -5.13 0.28 -6.06
CA ARG A 20 -6.11 -0.30 -6.99
C ARG A 20 -7.39 -0.73 -6.28
N ARG A 21 -7.27 -1.47 -5.18
CA ARG A 21 -8.43 -1.95 -4.41
C ARG A 21 -9.23 -0.82 -3.77
N PHE A 22 -8.56 0.20 -3.22
CA PHE A 22 -9.24 1.37 -2.66
C PHE A 22 -9.92 2.21 -3.75
N ALA A 23 -9.34 2.28 -4.95
CA ALA A 23 -9.96 2.95 -6.09
C ALA A 23 -11.22 2.23 -6.60
N GLU A 24 -11.25 0.90 -6.54
CA GLU A 24 -12.43 0.09 -6.87
C GLU A 24 -13.58 0.23 -5.85
N HIS A 25 -13.25 0.61 -4.62
CA HIS A 25 -14.18 0.69 -3.49
C HIS A 25 -14.02 2.01 -2.72
N PRO A 26 -14.29 3.17 -3.35
CA PRO A 26 -14.07 4.47 -2.73
C PRO A 26 -15.00 4.65 -1.53
N GLY A 27 -14.43 5.07 -0.39
CA GLY A 27 -15.17 5.31 0.86
C GLY A 27 -15.27 4.08 1.78
N ASP A 28 -14.97 2.88 1.29
CA ASP A 28 -14.91 1.69 2.13
C ASP A 28 -13.66 1.70 3.04
N SER A 29 -13.82 1.17 4.25
CA SER A 29 -12.73 1.01 5.20
C SER A 29 -11.76 -0.11 4.80
N VAL A 30 -10.56 -0.12 5.40
CA VAL A 30 -9.54 -1.15 5.15
C VAL A 30 -10.08 -2.59 5.29
N PRO A 31 -10.82 -2.96 6.36
CA PRO A 31 -11.35 -4.32 6.47
C PRO A 31 -12.37 -4.66 5.39
N GLN A 32 -13.23 -3.71 5.00
CA GLN A 32 -14.24 -3.90 3.95
C GLN A 32 -13.58 -4.20 2.59
N VAL A 33 -12.54 -3.43 2.24
CA VAL A 33 -11.78 -3.61 0.99
C VAL A 33 -10.92 -4.88 1.00
N SER A 34 -10.35 -5.23 2.16
CA SER A 34 -9.38 -6.32 2.28
C SER A 34 -9.98 -7.72 2.24
N LYS A 35 -11.26 -7.86 2.65
CA LYS A 35 -12.03 -9.13 2.66
C LYS A 35 -11.44 -10.28 3.48
N SER A 36 -10.29 -10.09 4.15
CA SER A 36 -9.71 -11.05 5.09
C SER A 36 -8.89 -10.35 6.18
N ALA A 37 -8.81 -11.00 7.36
CA ALA A 37 -8.03 -10.48 8.49
C ALA A 37 -6.54 -10.38 8.17
N SER A 38 -5.97 -11.35 7.44
CA SER A 38 -4.56 -11.35 7.06
C SER A 38 -4.21 -10.20 6.10
N ALA A 39 -5.07 -9.95 5.10
CA ALA A 39 -4.90 -8.83 4.19
C ALA A 39 -5.04 -7.48 4.92
N THR A 40 -6.03 -7.37 5.80
CA THR A 40 -6.25 -6.19 6.65
C THR A 40 -5.01 -5.87 7.48
N GLN A 41 -4.47 -6.86 8.20
CA GLN A 41 -3.24 -6.68 8.98
C GLN A 41 -2.04 -6.32 8.11
N SER A 42 -1.93 -6.89 6.90
CA SER A 42 -0.85 -6.57 5.97
C SER A 42 -0.83 -5.10 5.56
N ILE A 43 -2.00 -4.49 5.33
CA ILE A 43 -2.14 -3.07 5.01
C ILE A 43 -1.74 -2.20 6.21
N TYR A 44 -2.27 -2.49 7.39
CA TYR A 44 -1.90 -1.72 8.58
C TYR A 44 -0.41 -1.84 8.92
N ARG A 45 0.18 -3.04 8.78
CA ARG A 45 1.63 -3.24 8.95
C ARG A 45 2.44 -2.48 7.92
N PHE A 46 1.96 -2.34 6.69
CA PHE A 46 2.62 -1.53 5.66
C PHE A 46 2.65 -0.05 6.06
N TRP A 47 1.53 0.51 6.54
CA TRP A 47 1.48 1.90 6.99
C TRP A 47 2.27 2.16 8.28
N ALA A 48 2.30 1.19 9.19
CA ALA A 48 3.08 1.27 10.42
C ALA A 48 4.57 0.94 10.20
N ASN A 49 4.99 0.53 8.99
CA ASN A 49 6.36 0.09 8.75
C ASN A 49 7.32 1.30 8.80
N PRO A 50 8.31 1.34 9.72
CA PRO A 50 9.23 2.47 9.84
C PRO A 50 10.12 2.65 8.60
N SER A 51 10.30 1.61 7.78
CA SER A 51 11.05 1.67 6.52
C SER A 51 10.22 2.21 5.35
N VAL A 52 8.91 2.40 5.52
CA VAL A 52 8.01 3.00 4.54
C VAL A 52 7.73 4.43 4.98
N LYS A 53 8.29 5.41 4.26
CA LYS A 53 8.10 6.83 4.54
C LYS A 53 6.98 7.41 3.67
N PRO A 54 6.15 8.33 4.19
CA PRO A 54 5.12 8.99 3.40
C PRO A 54 5.64 9.63 2.11
N LYS A 55 6.86 10.22 2.13
CA LYS A 55 7.51 10.78 0.94
C LYS A 55 7.72 9.76 -0.18
N GLN A 56 7.97 8.48 0.15
CA GLN A 56 8.14 7.42 -0.84
C GLN A 56 6.81 7.01 -1.47
N ILE A 57 5.73 7.02 -0.69
CA ILE A 57 4.37 6.78 -1.17
C ILE A 57 3.97 7.87 -2.18
N LEU A 58 4.19 9.14 -1.83
CA LEU A 58 3.87 10.29 -2.69
C LEU A 58 4.74 10.35 -3.96
N ALA A 59 5.97 9.86 -3.90
CA ALA A 59 6.86 9.78 -5.05
C ALA A 59 6.64 8.51 -5.91
N SER A 60 5.73 7.62 -5.49
CA SER A 60 5.50 6.35 -6.20
C SER A 60 4.76 6.60 -7.51
N PRO A 61 5.25 6.06 -8.65
CA PRO A 61 4.49 6.09 -9.89
C PRO A 61 3.34 5.09 -9.74
N LEU A 62 2.16 5.57 -9.38
CA LEU A 62 0.92 4.79 -9.29
C LEU A 62 0.41 4.37 -10.67
#